data_AF-A0A517QSM7-F1
#
_entry.id   AF-A0A517QSM7-F1
#
_cell.length_a   1.000
_cell.length_b   1.000
_cell.length_c   1.000
_cell.angle_alpha   90.00
_cell.angle_beta   90.00
_cell.angle_gamma   90.00
#
_symmetry.space_group_name_H-M   'P 1'
#
loop_
_entity.id
_entity.type
_entity.pdbx_description
1 polymer ?
#
loop_
_entity_poly.entity_id
_entity_poly.type
_entity_poly.pdbx_seq_one_letter_code
_entity_poly.pdbx_strand_id
1 'polypeptide(L)'
;MAKAKTDTSFWGNFLVPGLFKPNQGRVVRQVTAGTVAIIMVTAAWRLRATLLIEKTAAISVGVPLLISAAGLWFAYRLINWPVFANFLISVEAELDKVSWADWAYLKRATVVVLVVMFAMGAYLYVADIFWQQLFGAIGFLDLDTVE
;
A
#
# COMPACT_ATOMS: atom_id res chain seq x y z
N MET A 1 36.79 -17.07 -13.02
CA MET A 1 36.16 -16.17 -14.03
C MET A 1 34.65 -16.27 -13.90
N ALA A 2 34.03 -15.35 -13.15
CA ALA A 2 32.58 -15.27 -13.09
C ALA A 2 32.09 -14.69 -14.43
N LYS A 3 31.41 -15.50 -15.25
CA LYS A 3 30.72 -15.01 -16.44
C LYS A 3 29.79 -13.88 -15.99
N ALA A 4 30.02 -12.67 -16.50
CA ALA A 4 29.08 -11.57 -16.38
C ALA A 4 27.73 -12.08 -16.89
N LYS A 5 26.80 -12.30 -15.97
CA LYS A 5 25.45 -12.77 -16.28
C LYS A 5 24.79 -11.61 -16.99
N THR A 6 24.69 -11.71 -18.32
CA THR A 6 24.11 -10.67 -19.19
C THR A 6 22.82 -10.16 -18.55
N ASP A 7 22.80 -8.87 -18.23
CA ASP A 7 21.58 -8.18 -17.83
C ASP A 7 20.58 -8.34 -18.97
N THR A 8 19.71 -9.31 -18.79
CA THR A 8 18.75 -9.69 -19.82
C THR A 8 17.72 -8.57 -19.86
N SER A 9 17.64 -7.92 -21.02
CA SER A 9 16.66 -6.87 -21.31
C SER A 9 15.25 -7.31 -20.88
N PHE A 10 14.48 -6.38 -20.32
CA PHE A 10 13.12 -6.62 -19.83
C PHE A 10 12.26 -7.38 -20.86
N TRP A 11 12.30 -6.95 -22.12
CA TRP A 11 11.56 -7.56 -23.22
C TRP A 11 12.07 -8.95 -23.60
N GLY A 12 13.38 -9.19 -23.50
CA GLY A 12 13.98 -10.51 -23.77
C GLY A 12 13.61 -11.57 -22.73
N ASN A 13 13.37 -11.17 -21.48
CA ASN A 13 12.93 -12.07 -20.41
C ASN A 13 11.44 -12.41 -20.46
N PHE A 14 10.63 -11.63 -21.18
CA PHE A 14 9.17 -11.81 -21.18
C PHE A 14 8.75 -13.14 -21.84
N LEU A 15 9.54 -13.62 -22.80
CA LEU A 15 9.20 -14.80 -23.61
C LEU A 15 9.93 -16.07 -23.17
N VAL A 16 11.04 -15.99 -22.42
CA VAL A 16 11.84 -17.18 -22.03
C VAL A 16 11.41 -17.72 -20.66
N PRO A 17 10.70 -18.85 -20.56
CA PRO A 17 10.21 -19.35 -19.27
C PRO A 17 11.38 -19.90 -18.44
N GLY A 18 11.92 -19.07 -17.54
CA GLY A 18 13.00 -19.44 -16.64
C GLY A 18 12.72 -18.97 -15.22
N LEU A 19 12.98 -19.83 -14.23
CA LEU A 19 12.90 -19.48 -12.82
C LEU A 19 14.24 -18.91 -12.36
N PHE A 20 14.26 -17.62 -12.02
CA PHE A 20 15.45 -16.98 -11.47
C PHE A 20 15.54 -17.25 -9.95
N LYS A 21 16.61 -17.92 -9.51
CA LYS A 21 16.94 -18.19 -8.09
C LYS A 21 15.71 -18.56 -7.24
N PRO A 22 15.10 -19.73 -7.45
CA PRO A 22 13.78 -20.06 -6.90
C PRO A 22 13.72 -20.15 -5.37
N ASN A 23 14.86 -20.38 -4.68
CA ASN A 23 14.90 -20.58 -3.23
C ASN A 23 15.12 -19.30 -2.42
N GLN A 24 15.41 -18.17 -3.05
CA GLN A 24 15.66 -16.88 -2.37
C GLN A 24 14.48 -15.93 -2.58
N GLY A 25 14.12 -15.18 -1.54
CA GLY A 25 13.07 -14.17 -1.65
C GLY A 25 11.64 -14.75 -1.71
N ARG A 26 11.44 -16.01 -1.28
CA ARG A 26 10.26 -16.79 -1.70
C ARG A 26 8.96 -16.16 -1.22
N VAL A 27 8.89 -15.74 0.04
CA VAL A 27 7.68 -15.16 0.62
C VAL A 27 7.39 -13.82 -0.03
N VAL A 28 8.37 -12.91 -0.07
CA VAL A 28 8.19 -11.57 -0.65
C VAL A 28 7.79 -11.65 -2.13
N ARG A 29 8.38 -12.57 -2.90
CA ARG A 29 8.04 -12.79 -4.31
C ARG A 29 6.63 -13.35 -4.49
N GLN A 30 6.23 -14.34 -3.69
CA GLN A 30 4.89 -14.92 -3.79
C GLN A 30 3.80 -13.92 -3.36
N VAL A 31 4.04 -13.15 -2.30
CA VAL A 31 3.12 -12.10 -1.84
C VAL A 31 3.01 -11.00 -2.90
N THR A 32 4.12 -10.53 -3.45
CA THR A 32 4.11 -9.54 -4.55
C THR A 32 3.36 -10.07 -5.78
N ALA A 33 3.55 -11.35 -6.13
CA ALA A 33 2.84 -11.99 -7.24
C ALA A 33 1.35 -12.03 -7.01
N GLY A 34 0.94 -12.46 -5.81
CA GLY A 34 -0.45 -12.50 -5.39
C GLY A 34 -1.09 -11.12 -5.44
N THR A 35 -0.41 -10.10 -4.90
CA THR A 35 -0.93 -8.71 -4.90
C THR A 35 -1.11 -8.18 -6.32
N VAL A 36 -0.11 -8.31 -7.19
CA VAL A 36 -0.22 -7.87 -8.59
C VAL A 36 -1.32 -8.64 -9.32
N ALA A 37 -1.42 -9.96 -9.10
CA ALA A 37 -2.47 -10.79 -9.67
C ALA A 37 -3.88 -10.35 -9.23
N ILE A 38 -4.08 -10.11 -7.93
CA ILE A 38 -5.36 -9.64 -7.38
C ILE A 38 -5.73 -8.29 -7.97
N ILE A 39 -4.77 -7.36 -8.08
CA ILE A 39 -4.99 -6.05 -8.71
C ILE A 39 -5.44 -6.22 -10.17
N MET A 40 -4.73 -7.03 -10.96
CA MET A 40 -5.05 -7.24 -12.38
C MET A 40 -6.42 -7.89 -12.58
N VAL A 41 -6.77 -8.90 -11.76
CA VAL A 41 -8.07 -9.57 -11.82
C VAL A 41 -9.20 -8.61 -11.40
N THR A 42 -8.99 -7.85 -10.32
CA THR A 42 -9.98 -6.87 -9.84
C THR A 42 -10.17 -5.75 -10.85
N ALA A 43 -9.10 -5.27 -11.49
CA ALA A 43 -9.16 -4.29 -12.55
C ALA A 43 -9.94 -4.80 -13.77
N ALA A 44 -9.67 -6.03 -14.22
CA ALA A 44 -10.40 -6.66 -15.32
C ALA A 44 -11.89 -6.84 -14.98
N TRP A 45 -12.21 -7.24 -13.75
CA TRP A 45 -13.60 -7.34 -13.29
C TRP A 45 -14.30 -5.98 -13.23
N ARG A 46 -13.61 -4.94 -12.75
CA ARG A 46 -14.13 -3.56 -12.74
C ARG A 46 -14.36 -3.04 -14.14
N LEU A 47 -13.45 -3.31 -15.09
CA LEU A 47 -13.62 -2.96 -16.50
C LEU A 47 -14.89 -3.58 -17.10
N ARG A 48 -15.17 -4.85 -16.78
CA ARG A 48 -16.42 -5.51 -17.18
C ARG A 48 -17.64 -4.80 -16.60
N ALA A 49 -17.60 -4.52 -15.30
CA ALA A 49 -18.73 -3.97 -14.55
C ALA A 49 -19.10 -2.53 -14.95
N THR A 50 -18.14 -1.74 -15.45
CA THR A 50 -18.38 -0.34 -15.81
C THR A 50 -18.57 -0.12 -17.31
N LEU A 51 -17.65 -0.60 -18.15
CA LEU A 51 -17.59 -0.22 -19.57
C LEU A 51 -18.17 -1.26 -20.53
N LEU A 52 -18.20 -2.54 -20.12
CA LEU A 52 -18.54 -3.65 -21.03
C LEU A 52 -19.89 -4.31 -20.70
N ILE A 53 -20.72 -3.68 -19.87
CA ILE A 53 -21.99 -4.27 -19.42
C ILE A 53 -23.03 -4.36 -20.53
N GLU A 54 -23.07 -3.39 -21.45
CA GLU A 54 -24.04 -3.33 -22.57
C GLU A 54 -23.51 -3.93 -23.89
N LYS A 55 -22.26 -4.42 -23.91
CA LYS A 55 -21.65 -5.00 -25.12
C LYS A 55 -22.03 -6.47 -25.28
N THR A 56 -21.86 -7.00 -26.49
CA THR A 56 -22.09 -8.44 -26.77
C THR A 56 -21.35 -9.34 -25.78
N ALA A 57 -21.95 -10.49 -25.44
CA ALA A 57 -21.42 -11.41 -24.43
C ALA A 57 -19.96 -11.82 -24.72
N ALA A 58 -19.60 -11.97 -25.99
CA ALA A 58 -18.23 -12.30 -26.41
C ALA A 58 -17.21 -11.23 -26.00
N ILE A 59 -17.57 -9.94 -26.08
CA ILE A 59 -16.68 -8.83 -25.69
C ILE A 59 -16.73 -8.61 -24.18
N SER A 60 -17.92 -8.67 -23.58
CA SER A 60 -18.13 -8.46 -22.15
C SER A 60 -17.39 -9.49 -21.27
N VAL A 61 -17.25 -10.73 -21.76
CA VAL A 61 -16.52 -11.79 -21.05
C VAL A 61 -15.12 -11.99 -21.62
N GLY A 62 -14.97 -12.01 -22.94
CA GLY A 62 -13.70 -12.32 -23.59
C GLY A 62 -12.61 -11.30 -23.31
N VAL A 63 -12.91 -10.00 -23.35
CA VAL A 63 -11.90 -8.94 -23.12
C VAL A 63 -11.38 -8.96 -21.68
N PRO A 64 -12.22 -8.95 -20.62
CA PRO A 64 -11.74 -9.07 -19.25
C PRO A 64 -10.96 -10.35 -18.98
N LEU A 65 -11.37 -11.47 -19.57
CA LEU A 65 -10.69 -12.75 -19.39
C LEU A 65 -9.28 -12.70 -19.99
N LEU A 66 -9.13 -12.19 -21.23
CA LEU A 66 -7.82 -11.99 -21.86
C LEU A 66 -6.93 -11.03 -21.07
N ILE A 67 -7.48 -9.93 -20.57
CA ILE A 67 -6.73 -8.96 -19.74
C ILE A 67 -6.28 -9.62 -18.43
N SER A 68 -7.15 -10.41 -17.79
CA SER A 68 -6.78 -11.12 -16.57
C SER A 68 -5.69 -12.17 -16.81
N ALA A 69 -5.77 -12.95 -17.89
CA ALA A 69 -4.75 -13.92 -18.27
C ALA A 69 -3.40 -13.24 -18.60
N ALA A 70 -3.42 -12.16 -19.39
CA ALA A 70 -2.23 -11.37 -19.69
C ALA A 70 -1.65 -10.73 -18.41
N GLY A 71 -2.51 -10.27 -17.50
CA GLY A 71 -2.12 -9.71 -16.21
C GLY A 71 -1.48 -10.74 -15.27
N LEU A 72 -2.02 -11.96 -15.21
CA LEU A 72 -1.42 -13.06 -14.45
C LEU A 72 -0.06 -13.47 -15.02
N TRP A 73 0.04 -13.54 -16.35
CA TRP A 73 1.32 -13.77 -17.01
C TRP A 73 2.32 -12.66 -16.71
N PHE A 74 1.89 -11.40 -16.79
CA PHE A 74 2.72 -10.25 -16.45
C PHE A 74 3.20 -10.30 -14.99
N ALA A 75 2.32 -10.62 -14.04
CA ALA A 75 2.67 -10.75 -12.63
C ALA A 75 3.75 -11.83 -12.41
N TYR A 76 3.58 -13.01 -13.04
CA TYR A 76 4.58 -14.07 -13.01
C TYR A 76 5.92 -13.65 -13.62
N ARG A 77 5.90 -12.90 -14.73
CA ARG A 77 7.12 -12.47 -15.43
C ARG A 77 7.87 -11.36 -14.72
N LEU A 78 7.16 -10.38 -14.20
CA LEU A 78 7.75 -9.28 -13.44
C LEU A 78 8.62 -9.80 -12.29
N ILE A 79 8.16 -10.85 -11.61
CA ILE A 79 8.80 -11.40 -10.40
C ILE A 79 9.93 -12.38 -10.71
N ASN A 80 9.96 -12.93 -11.92
CA ASN A 80 11.07 -13.73 -12.42
C ASN A 80 12.12 -12.90 -13.17
N TRP A 81 11.87 -11.62 -13.40
CA TRP A 81 12.83 -10.71 -14.01
C TRP A 81 14.03 -10.48 -13.07
N PRO A 82 15.29 -10.74 -13.50
CA PRO A 82 16.46 -10.75 -12.62
C PRO A 82 16.67 -9.48 -11.79
N VAL A 83 16.47 -8.31 -12.40
CA VAL A 83 16.68 -7.00 -11.73
C VAL A 83 15.67 -6.82 -10.59
N PHE A 84 14.39 -7.03 -10.88
CA PHE A 84 13.33 -6.93 -9.88
C PHE A 84 13.42 -8.02 -8.81
N ALA A 85 13.76 -9.26 -9.20
CA ALA A 85 13.94 -10.36 -8.26
C ALA A 85 15.11 -10.10 -7.28
N ASN A 86 16.24 -9.58 -7.76
CA ASN A 86 17.36 -9.20 -6.89
C ASN A 86 16.98 -8.05 -5.94
N PHE A 87 16.18 -7.09 -6.41
CA PHE A 87 15.63 -6.03 -5.55
C PHE A 87 14.76 -6.61 -4.43
N LEU A 88 13.81 -7.50 -4.76
CA LEU A 88 12.95 -8.13 -3.74
C LEU A 88 13.75 -8.94 -2.72
N ILE A 89 14.80 -9.65 -3.15
CA ILE A 89 15.69 -10.38 -2.25
C ILE A 89 16.47 -9.41 -1.33
N SER A 90 16.92 -8.27 -1.87
CA SER A 90 17.58 -7.23 -1.07
C SER A 90 16.64 -6.61 -0.05
N VAL A 91 15.37 -6.37 -0.41
CA VAL A 91 14.35 -5.84 0.51
C VAL A 91 14.03 -6.84 1.60
N GLU A 92 13.91 -8.13 1.28
CA GLU A 92 13.73 -9.19 2.28
C GLU A 92 14.87 -9.17 3.31
N ALA A 93 16.12 -9.11 2.83
CA ALA A 93 17.30 -9.05 3.70
C ALA A 93 17.38 -7.75 4.52
N GLU A 94 16.79 -6.64 4.05
CA GLU A 94 16.73 -5.39 4.82
C GLU A 94 15.59 -5.42 5.85
N LEU A 95 14.45 -6.02 5.51
CA LEU A 95 13.32 -6.21 6.41
C LEU A 95 13.66 -7.17 7.55
N ASP A 96 14.48 -8.20 7.32
CA ASP A 96 14.96 -9.11 8.35
C ASP A 96 15.83 -8.41 9.42
N LYS A 97 16.41 -7.25 9.10
CA LYS A 97 17.17 -6.44 10.06
C LYS A 97 16.26 -5.60 10.97
N VAL A 98 15.00 -5.42 10.59
CA VAL A 98 14.05 -4.61 11.35
C VAL A 98 13.55 -5.44 12.53
N SER A 99 13.96 -5.05 13.75
CA SER A 99 13.40 -5.60 14.98
C SER A 99 12.01 -5.02 15.22
N TRP A 100 10.98 -5.82 14.95
CA TRP A 100 9.60 -5.43 15.22
C TRP A 100 9.35 -5.34 16.73
N ALA A 101 8.66 -4.29 17.15
CA ALA A 101 8.32 -4.06 18.55
C ALA A 101 7.37 -5.15 19.08
N ASP A 102 7.59 -5.56 20.33
CA ASP A 102 6.67 -6.45 21.02
C ASP A 102 5.35 -5.74 21.36
N TRP A 103 4.25 -6.50 21.41
CA TRP A 103 2.92 -5.99 21.72
C TRP A 103 2.85 -5.26 23.06
N ALA A 104 3.62 -5.69 24.05
CA ALA A 104 3.69 -5.00 25.35
C ALA A 104 4.44 -3.66 25.26
N TYR A 105 5.43 -3.54 24.39
CA TYR A 105 6.11 -2.27 24.13
C TYR A 105 5.19 -1.30 23.39
N LEU A 106 4.53 -1.77 22.32
CA LEU A 106 3.56 -0.99 21.55
C LEU A 106 2.47 -0.37 22.44
N LYS A 107 1.82 -1.17 23.30
CA LYS A 107 0.80 -0.67 24.21
C LYS A 107 1.32 0.43 25.14
N ARG A 108 2.50 0.23 25.75
CA ARG A 108 3.11 1.22 26.65
C ARG A 108 3.44 2.52 25.91
N ALA A 109 4.05 2.42 24.73
CA ALA A 109 4.40 3.59 23.92
C ALA A 109 3.15 4.37 23.47
N THR A 110 2.12 3.69 22.96
CA THR A 110 0.88 4.33 22.51
C THR A 110 0.11 4.97 23.66
N VAL A 111 0.04 4.33 24.83
CA VAL A 111 -0.65 4.89 26.01
C VAL A 111 -0.02 6.21 26.44
N VAL A 112 1.32 6.33 26.45
CA VAL A 112 1.99 7.59 26.78
C VAL A 112 1.57 8.70 25.81
N VAL A 113 1.59 8.42 24.51
CA VAL A 113 1.18 9.40 23.49
C VAL A 113 -0.28 9.83 23.68
N LEU A 114 -1.18 8.87 23.92
CA LEU A 114 -2.60 9.16 24.15
C LEU A 114 -2.82 10.01 25.40
N VAL A 115 -2.13 9.71 26.50
CA VAL A 115 -2.21 10.50 27.74
C VAL A 115 -1.72 11.93 27.51
N VAL A 116 -0.60 12.11 26.81
CA VAL A 116 -0.07 13.46 26.52
C VAL A 116 -1.01 14.24 25.59
N MET A 117 -1.54 13.59 24.54
CA MET A 117 -2.52 14.22 23.64
C MET A 117 -3.79 14.63 24.39
N PHE A 118 -4.30 13.76 25.27
CA PHE A 118 -5.51 14.05 26.05
C PHE A 118 -5.27 15.14 27.09
N ALA A 119 -4.12 15.13 27.78
CA ALA A 119 -3.74 16.17 28.73
C ALA A 119 -3.58 17.54 28.05
N MET A 120 -2.95 17.57 26.86
CA MET A 120 -2.81 18.79 26.08
C MET A 120 -4.17 19.30 25.57
N GLY A 121 -5.05 18.39 25.12
CA GLY A 121 -6.42 18.74 24.75
C GLY A 121 -7.22 19.30 25.92
N ALA A 122 -7.10 18.69 27.11
CA ALA A 122 -7.76 19.19 28.33
C ALA A 122 -7.24 20.57 28.74
N TYR A 123 -5.93 20.83 28.62
CA TYR A 123 -5.36 22.15 28.87
C TYR A 123 -5.94 23.21 27.92
N LEU A 124 -5.97 22.93 26.62
CA LEU A 124 -6.54 23.85 25.64
C LEU A 124 -8.02 24.11 25.93
N TYR A 125 -8.79 23.07 26.25
CA TYR A 125 -10.20 23.23 26.63
C TYR A 125 -10.40 24.13 27.86
N VAL A 126 -9.55 24.00 28.87
CA VAL A 126 -9.59 24.89 30.05
C VAL A 126 -9.24 26.33 29.67
N ALA A 127 -8.22 26.51 28.81
CA ALA A 127 -7.86 27.83 28.31
C ALA A 127 -9.03 28.45 27.53
N ASP A 128 -9.70 27.68 26.66
CA ASP A 128 -10.86 28.14 25.90
C ASP A 128 -12.00 28.61 26.83
N ILE A 129 -12.33 27.83 27.87
CA ILE A 129 -13.32 28.23 28.87
C ILE A 129 -12.91 29.52 29.57
N PHE A 130 -11.65 29.59 30.03
CA PHE A 130 -11.13 30.77 30.72
C PHE A 130 -11.26 32.03 29.85
N TRP A 131 -10.86 31.94 28.58
CA TRP A 131 -10.95 33.06 27.65
C TRP A 131 -12.40 33.42 27.32
N GLN A 132 -13.29 32.44 27.11
CA GLN A 132 -14.71 32.70 26.89
C GLN A 132 -15.35 33.43 28.07
N GLN A 133 -15.06 33.01 29.29
CA GLN A 133 -15.58 33.68 30.49
C GLN A 133 -15.02 35.09 30.65
N LEU A 134 -13.72 35.28 30.41
CA LEU A 134 -13.07 36.58 30.50
C LEU A 134 -13.63 37.56 29.46
N PHE A 135 -13.72 37.15 28.19
CA PHE A 135 -14.24 38.00 27.11
C PHE A 135 -15.75 38.23 27.23
N GLY A 136 -16.49 37.28 27.80
CA GLY A 136 -17.90 37.46 28.15
C GLY A 136 -18.08 38.50 29.25
N ALA A 137 -17.25 38.45 30.30
CA ALA A 137 -17.30 39.43 31.40
C ALA A 137 -16.94 40.85 30.95
N ILE A 138 -16.04 40.99 29.96
CA ILE A 138 -15.67 42.28 29.37
C ILE A 138 -16.76 42.79 28.38
N GLY A 139 -17.75 41.96 28.04
CA GLY A 139 -18.84 42.31 27.10
C GLY A 139 -18.41 42.33 25.63
N PHE A 140 -17.22 41.81 25.32
CA PHE A 140 -16.69 41.75 23.95
C PHE A 140 -17.41 40.68 23.10
N LEU A 141 -17.87 39.59 23.73
CA LEU A 141 -18.55 38.49 23.04
C LEU A 141 -20.00 38.80 22.63
N ASP A 142 -20.63 39.84 23.17
CA ASP A 142 -22.04 40.20 22.93
C ASP A 142 -22.24 41.29 21.86
N LEU A 143 -21.16 41.73 21.18
CA LEU A 143 -21.21 42.80 20.17
C LEU A 143 -22.04 42.45 18.92
N ASP A 144 -22.45 41.18 18.74
CA ASP A 144 -23.37 40.74 17.69
C ASP A 144 -24.86 40.96 18.04
N THR A 145 -25.19 41.47 19.24
CA THR A 145 -26.57 41.84 19.62
C THR A 145 -26.90 43.32 19.37
N VAL A 146 -25.95 44.06 18.78
CA VAL A 146 -26.12 45.46 18.38
C VAL A 146 -26.25 45.56 16.85
N GLU A 147 -27.16 44.79 16.26
CA GLU A 147 -27.92 45.11 15.03
C GLU A 147 -29.31 44.46 15.08
#